data_AF-A0AAJ6EC21-F1
#
_entry.id   AF-A0AAJ6EC21-F1
#
_cell.length_a   1.000
_cell.length_b   1.000
_cell.length_c   1.000
_cell.angle_alpha   90.00
_cell.angle_beta   90.00
_cell.angle_gamma   90.00
#
_symmetry.space_group_name_H-M   'P 1'
#
loop_
_entity.id
_entity.type
_entity.pdbx_description
1 polymer ?
#
loop_
_entity_poly.entity_id
_entity_poly.type
_entity_poly.pdbx_seq_one_letter_code
_entity_poly.pdbx_strand_id
1 'polypeptide(L)'
;MNQISEYITRLKNGEIEDFRNTRVRIADDCIFYCYVVADIVGKLEIHTNGWRTTLNGRGRIQELGGKFRGMVEVIEWADLLGDARLRNHAFVHAAGLRFDRHP
;
A
#
# COMPACT_ATOMS: atom_id res chain seq x y z
N MET A 1 15.79 -2.46 13.19
CA MET A 1 16.23 -2.60 11.78
C MET A 1 15.00 -2.90 10.93
N ASN A 2 14.82 -2.19 9.83
CA ASN A 2 13.54 -2.09 9.09
C ASN A 2 13.37 -3.26 8.11
N GLN A 3 12.42 -4.16 8.34
CA GLN A 3 12.10 -5.32 7.47
C GLN A 3 11.86 -4.90 6.01
N ILE A 4 11.30 -3.70 5.80
CA ILE A 4 11.03 -3.15 4.47
C ILE A 4 12.34 -2.89 3.72
N SER A 5 13.34 -2.31 4.38
CA SER A 5 14.63 -2.01 3.74
C SER A 5 15.38 -3.29 3.34
N GLU A 6 15.28 -4.34 4.15
CA GLU A 6 15.85 -5.66 3.82
C GLU A 6 15.16 -6.26 2.59
N TYR A 7 13.82 -6.26 2.57
CA TYR A 7 13.04 -6.75 1.44
C TYR A 7 13.39 -6.01 0.14
N ILE A 8 13.45 -4.68 0.16
CA ILE A 8 13.79 -3.88 -1.03
C ILE A 8 15.22 -4.16 -1.51
N THR A 9 16.16 -4.37 -0.58
CA THR A 9 17.55 -4.71 -0.93
C THR A 9 17.60 -6.04 -1.67
N ARG A 10 16.95 -7.07 -1.13
CA ARG A 10 16.86 -8.40 -1.76
C ARG A 10 16.16 -8.34 -3.11
N LEU A 11 15.09 -7.56 -3.21
CA LEU A 11 14.35 -7.35 -4.45
C LEU A 11 15.24 -6.70 -5.53
N LYS A 12 15.99 -5.65 -5.17
CA LYS A 12 16.92 -4.96 -6.09
C LYS A 12 18.08 -5.86 -6.54
N ASN A 13 18.58 -6.72 -5.66
CA ASN A 13 19.66 -7.65 -5.96
C ASN A 13 19.19 -8.87 -6.80
N GLY A 14 17.89 -8.99 -7.10
CA GLY A 14 17.34 -10.15 -7.81
C GLY A 14 17.38 -11.44 -6.99
N GLU A 15 17.30 -11.31 -5.67
CA GLU A 15 17.33 -12.42 -4.71
C GLU A 15 15.91 -12.92 -4.34
N ILE A 16 14.88 -12.33 -4.95
CA ILE A 16 13.48 -12.71 -4.75
C ILE A 16 13.01 -13.53 -5.93
N GLU A 17 12.36 -14.65 -5.63
CA GLU A 17 11.76 -15.55 -6.61
C GLU A 17 10.25 -15.30 -6.70
N ASP A 18 9.71 -15.42 -7.92
CA ASP A 18 8.27 -15.43 -8.14
C ASP A 18 7.66 -16.80 -7.81
N PHE A 19 6.33 -16.92 -7.96
CA PHE A 19 5.61 -18.18 -7.73
C PHE A 19 5.98 -19.32 -8.68
N ARG A 20 6.78 -19.05 -9.71
CA ARG A 20 7.28 -20.01 -10.70
C ARG A 20 8.77 -20.29 -10.51
N ASN A 21 9.34 -19.93 -9.35
CA ASN A 21 10.78 -20.05 -9.03
C ASN A 21 11.68 -19.29 -10.02
N THR A 22 11.18 -18.22 -10.64
CA THR A 22 11.97 -17.34 -11.50
C THR A 22 12.43 -16.13 -10.70
N ARG A 23 13.71 -15.78 -10.82
CA ARG A 23 14.24 -14.58 -10.16
C ARG A 23 13.60 -13.31 -10.73
N VAL A 24 13.03 -12.50 -9.86
CA VAL A 24 12.47 -11.19 -10.19
C VAL A 24 13.62 -10.24 -10.51
N ARG A 25 13.62 -9.66 -11.71
CA ARG A 25 14.55 -8.60 -12.11
C ARG A 25 13.79 -7.29 -12.18
N ILE A 26 14.38 -6.26 -11.59
CA ILE A 26 13.82 -4.91 -11.57
C ILE A 26 14.80 -3.96 -12.26
N ALA A 27 14.27 -3.04 -13.06
CA ALA A 27 15.08 -2.00 -13.67
C ALA A 27 15.64 -1.04 -12.61
N ASP A 28 16.84 -0.51 -12.83
CA ASP A 28 17.51 0.40 -11.86
C ASP A 28 16.73 1.69 -11.61
N ASP A 29 15.88 2.09 -12.55
CA ASP A 29 15.01 3.27 -12.51
C ASP A 29 13.58 2.95 -12.03
N CYS A 30 13.32 1.74 -11.52
CA CYS A 30 12.03 1.43 -10.92
C CYS A 30 11.82 2.22 -9.62
N ILE A 31 10.59 2.68 -9.39
CA ILE A 31 10.19 3.36 -8.15
C ILE A 31 9.38 2.36 -7.32
N PHE A 32 9.76 2.19 -6.06
CA PHE A 32 9.10 1.25 -5.17
C PHE A 32 7.87 1.88 -4.51
N TYR A 33 6.72 1.21 -4.62
CA TYR A 33 5.49 1.59 -3.93
C TYR A 33 5.00 0.40 -3.10
N CYS A 34 4.93 0.57 -1.77
CA CYS A 34 4.39 -0.44 -0.88
C CYS A 34 3.16 0.08 -0.16
N TYR A 35 2.04 -0.63 -0.35
CA TYR A 35 0.80 -0.37 0.35
C TYR A 35 0.58 -1.45 1.40
N VAL A 36 0.36 -1.03 2.63
CA VAL A 36 0.04 -1.90 3.76
C VAL A 36 -1.38 -1.59 4.18
N VAL A 37 -2.29 -2.56 4.02
CA VAL A 37 -3.66 -2.43 4.48
C VAL A 37 -3.78 -3.01 5.87
N ALA A 38 -3.90 -2.15 6.89
CA ALA A 38 -3.93 -2.55 8.28
C ALA A 38 -4.51 -1.47 9.18
N ASP A 39 -5.14 -1.86 10.28
CA ASP A 39 -5.53 -0.94 11.34
C ASP A 39 -4.29 -0.49 12.12
N ILE A 40 -4.14 0.82 12.30
CA ILE A 40 -2.96 1.42 12.95
C ILE A 40 -3.12 1.34 14.47
N VAL A 41 -2.90 0.14 15.00
CA VAL A 41 -3.01 -0.15 16.43
C VAL A 41 -1.77 -0.88 16.96
N GLY A 42 -1.49 -0.74 18.26
CA GLY A 42 -0.44 -1.47 18.95
C GLY A 42 0.96 -1.19 18.38
N LYS A 43 1.70 -2.23 17.98
CA LYS A 43 3.08 -2.08 17.49
C LYS A 43 3.17 -1.25 16.21
N LEU A 44 2.15 -1.29 15.36
CA LEU A 44 2.14 -0.56 14.10
C LEU A 44 2.10 0.95 14.34
N GLU A 45 1.30 1.41 15.31
CA GLU A 45 1.25 2.81 15.74
C GLU A 45 2.63 3.29 16.23
N ILE A 46 3.30 2.50 17.05
CA ILE A 46 4.65 2.82 17.55
C ILE A 46 5.65 2.92 16.40
N HIS A 47 5.64 1.96 15.47
CA HIS A 47 6.57 1.94 14.34
C HIS A 47 6.32 3.04 13.30
N THR A 48 5.10 3.58 13.28
CA THR A 48 4.67 4.61 12.30
C THR A 48 4.46 5.98 12.93
N ASN A 49 4.86 6.18 14.20
CA ASN A 49 4.61 7.41 14.94
C ASN A 49 5.25 8.67 14.33
N GLY A 50 6.42 8.51 13.69
CA GLY A 50 7.15 9.57 13.01
C GLY A 50 6.82 9.70 11.52
N TRP A 51 5.90 8.87 11.01
CA TRP A 51 5.51 8.91 9.61
C TRP A 51 4.54 10.07 9.39
N ARG A 52 4.53 10.62 8.18
CA ARG A 52 3.58 11.66 7.82
C ARG A 52 2.18 11.07 7.76
N THR A 53 1.19 11.80 8.23
CA THR A 53 -0.22 11.40 8.10
C THR A 53 -0.73 11.64 6.68
N THR A 54 -1.58 10.76 6.17
CA THR A 54 -2.30 10.96 4.90
C THR A 54 -3.30 12.11 5.00
N LEU A 55 -3.81 12.60 3.86
CA LEU A 55 -4.73 13.75 3.81
C LEU A 55 -6.01 13.57 4.64
N ASN A 56 -6.48 12.34 4.78
CA ASN A 56 -7.66 12.00 5.57
C ASN A 56 -7.37 11.85 7.09
N GLY A 57 -6.12 12.04 7.51
CA GLY A 57 -5.73 12.00 8.92
C GLY A 57 -5.52 10.60 9.51
N ARG A 58 -5.78 9.53 8.74
CA ARG A 58 -5.86 8.16 9.27
C ARG A 58 -4.68 7.30 8.88
N GLY A 59 -4.30 7.30 7.60
CA GLY A 59 -3.14 6.58 7.10
C GLY A 59 -1.79 7.16 7.54
N ARG A 60 -0.72 6.45 7.19
CA ARG A 60 0.67 6.86 7.43
C ARG A 60 1.48 6.69 6.16
N ILE A 61 2.31 7.66 5.82
CA ILE A 61 3.17 7.63 4.65
C ILE A 61 4.61 7.99 5.03
N GLN A 62 5.54 7.19 4.52
CA GLN A 62 6.97 7.41 4.66
C GLN A 62 7.63 7.28 3.30
N GLU A 63 8.33 8.34 2.90
CA GLU A 63 9.21 8.28 1.73
C GLU A 63 10.48 7.52 2.07
N LEU A 64 10.95 6.72 1.12
CA LEU A 64 12.22 6.02 1.20
C LEU A 64 13.32 6.96 0.70
N GLY A 65 14.31 7.22 1.54
CA GLY A 65 15.46 8.08 1.22
C GLY A 65 16.74 7.31 0.91
N GLY A 66 17.74 8.04 0.40
CA GLY A 66 19.09 7.52 0.17
C GLY A 66 19.20 6.62 -1.06
N LYS A 67 19.54 5.34 -0.87
CA LYS A 67 19.79 4.37 -1.96
C LYS A 67 18.51 3.79 -2.58
N PHE A 68 17.35 4.07 -1.97
CA PHE A 68 16.05 3.61 -2.42
C PHE A 68 15.22 4.80 -2.88
N ARG A 69 14.41 4.62 -3.92
CA ARG A 69 13.43 5.60 -4.37
C ARG A 69 12.05 4.98 -4.24
N GLY A 70 11.16 5.62 -3.50
CA GLY A 70 9.83 5.07 -3.30
C GLY A 70 9.13 5.59 -2.06
N MET A 71 8.00 4.96 -1.75
CA MET A 71 7.23 5.25 -0.55
C MET A 71 6.60 3.99 0.02
N VAL A 72 6.33 4.04 1.31
CA VAL A 72 5.46 3.09 2.01
C VAL A 72 4.27 3.86 2.53
N GLU A 73 3.07 3.34 2.26
CA GLU A 73 1.81 3.90 2.72
C GLU A 73 1.01 2.83 3.48
N VAL A 74 0.62 3.15 4.70
CA VAL A 74 -0.30 2.37 5.52
C VAL A 74 -1.69 2.97 5.36
N ILE A 75 -2.63 2.15 4.94
CA ILE A 75 -4.03 2.50 4.70
C ILE A 75 -4.88 1.69 5.67
N GLU A 76 -5.72 2.37 6.45
CA GLU A 76 -6.66 1.68 7.33
C GLU A 76 -7.73 0.92 6.53
N TRP A 77 -8.12 -0.26 7.02
CA TRP A 77 -9.10 -1.10 6.34
C TRP A 77 -10.44 -0.39 6.14
N ALA A 78 -10.89 0.35 7.16
CA ALA A 78 -12.14 1.11 7.11
C ALA A 78 -12.13 2.18 6.00
N ASP A 79 -11.01 2.84 5.79
CA ASP A 79 -10.86 3.88 4.76
C ASP A 79 -10.87 3.27 3.36
N LEU A 80 -10.15 2.16 3.17
CA LEU A 80 -10.14 1.43 1.89
C LEU A 80 -11.56 0.99 1.51
N LEU A 81 -12.32 0.44 2.47
CA LEU A 81 -13.71 0.04 2.24
C LEU A 81 -14.62 1.24 1.94
N GLY A 82 -14.46 2.35 2.67
CA GLY A 82 -15.25 3.56 2.45
C GLY A 82 -15.05 4.13 1.05
N ASP A 83 -13.79 4.23 0.64
CA ASP A 83 -13.41 4.70 -0.68
C ASP A 83 -13.84 3.73 -1.80
N ALA A 84 -13.67 2.42 -1.64
CA ALA A 84 -14.14 1.43 -2.60
C ALA A 84 -15.66 1.49 -2.80
N ARG A 85 -16.43 1.66 -1.71
CA ARG A 85 -17.89 1.85 -1.78
C ARG A 85 -18.26 3.12 -2.54
N LEU A 86 -17.57 4.23 -2.27
CA LEU A 86 -17.82 5.50 -2.96
C LEU A 86 -17.54 5.38 -4.46
N ARG A 87 -16.40 4.78 -4.83
CA ARG A 87 -16.03 4.55 -6.23
C ARG A 87 -17.02 3.64 -6.94
N ASN A 88 -17.43 2.55 -6.29
CA ASN A 88 -18.43 1.64 -6.85
C ASN A 88 -19.79 2.32 -7.01
N HIS A 89 -20.23 3.11 -6.03
CA HIS A 89 -21.46 3.89 -6.14
C HIS A 89 -21.41 4.87 -7.31
N ALA A 90 -20.32 5.64 -7.45
CA ALA A 90 -20.14 6.57 -8.55
C ALA A 90 -20.15 5.86 -9.92
N PHE A 91 -19.47 4.72 -10.02
CA PHE A 91 -19.44 3.89 -11.22
C PHE A 91 -20.82 3.36 -11.59
N VAL A 92 -21.52 2.74 -10.64
CA VAL A 92 -22.88 2.18 -10.82
C VAL A 92 -23.87 3.26 -11.23
N HIS A 93 -23.82 4.43 -10.56
CA HIS A 93 -24.65 5.58 -10.90
C HIS A 93 -24.37 6.09 -12.32
N ALA A 94 -23.10 6.25 -12.70
CA ALA A 94 -22.71 6.69 -14.04
C ALA A 94 -23.13 5.70 -15.13
N ALA A 95 -23.17 4.41 -14.82
CA ALA A 95 -23.64 3.35 -15.72
C ALA A 95 -25.18 3.24 -15.79
N GLY A 96 -25.94 4.04 -15.03
CA GLY A 96 -27.40 3.94 -14.94
C GLY A 96 -27.89 2.66 -14.25
N LEU A 97 -26.99 1.95 -13.57
CA LEU A 97 -27.27 0.71 -12.87
C LEU A 97 -27.80 1.03 -11.46
N ARG A 98 -28.59 0.11 -10.90
CA ARG A 98 -29.03 0.17 -9.50
C ARG A 98 -28.78 -1.17 -8.85
N PHE A 99 -28.38 -1.15 -7.59
CA PHE A 99 -28.31 -2.38 -6.80
C PHE A 99 -29.72 -2.92 -6.63
N ASP A 100 -29.94 -4.13 -7.13
CA ASP A 100 -31.14 -4.91 -6.84
C ASP A 100 -31.04 -5.42 -5.41
N ARG A 101 -31.93 -4.95 -4.53
CA ARG A 101 -32.08 -5.51 -3.19
C ARG A 101 -33.08 -6.64 -3.30
N HIS A 102 -32.63 -7.83 -3.70
CA HIS A 102 -33.42 -9.03 -3.48
C HIS A 102 -33.54 -9.26 -1.96
N PRO A 103 -34.76 -9.47 -1.43
CA PRO A 103 -35.00 -9.74 -0.02
C PRO A 103 -34.45 -11.09 0.43
#